data_AF-A0A967HZ28-F1
#
_entry.id   AF-A0A967HZ28-F1
#
_cell.length_a   1.000
_cell.length_b   1.000
_cell.length_c   1.000
_cell.angle_alpha   90.00
_cell.angle_beta   90.00
_cell.angle_gamma   90.00
#
_symmetry.space_group_name_H-M   'P 1'
#
loop_
_entity.id
_entity.type
_entity.pdbx_description
1 polymer ?
#
loop_
_entity_poly.entity_id
_entity_poly.type
_entity_poly.pdbx_seq_one_letter_code
_entity_poly.pdbx_strand_id
1 'polypeptide(L)'
;MKPDAIQQRALKTWYPVGHELHLDPNHPVLAISGESGEIADQWKKHQYKPGVEYTREQFLDELGDLLFYLSIRAYQLDVTLDELSQMNRAKLAGGVHGWPEADSGEYG
;
A
#
# COMPACT_ATOMS: atom_id res chain seq x y z
N MET A 1 2.73 -19.53 2.97
CA MET A 1 1.67 -19.27 1.95
C MET A 1 2.31 -19.04 0.57
N LYS A 2 1.57 -19.19 -0.55
CA LYS A 2 2.09 -18.85 -1.90
C LYS A 2 1.78 -17.37 -2.23
N PRO A 3 2.79 -16.51 -2.45
CA PRO A 3 2.56 -15.09 -2.72
C PRO A 3 1.84 -14.88 -4.06
N ASP A 4 1.01 -13.84 -4.14
CA ASP A 4 0.40 -13.41 -5.41
C ASP A 4 1.42 -12.76 -6.36
N ALA A 5 1.00 -12.39 -7.57
CA ALA A 5 1.89 -11.88 -8.60
C ALA A 5 2.61 -10.57 -8.20
N ILE A 6 1.96 -9.70 -7.43
CA ILE A 6 2.54 -8.42 -6.98
C ILE A 6 3.50 -8.70 -5.83
N GLN A 7 3.09 -9.50 -4.85
CA GLN A 7 3.96 -9.92 -3.75
C GLN A 7 5.21 -10.65 -4.25
N GLN A 8 5.08 -11.53 -5.26
CA GLN A 8 6.24 -12.19 -5.88
C GLN A 8 7.23 -11.20 -6.49
N ARG A 9 6.74 -10.15 -7.14
CA ARG A 9 7.60 -9.10 -7.69
C ARG A 9 8.26 -8.30 -6.56
N ALA A 10 7.50 -7.93 -5.53
CA ALA A 10 8.01 -7.19 -4.40
C ALA A 10 9.12 -7.97 -3.65
N LEU A 11 8.86 -9.24 -3.36
CA LEU A 11 9.82 -10.12 -2.65
C LEU A 11 11.12 -10.33 -3.43
N LYS A 12 11.08 -10.33 -4.77
CA LYS A 12 12.28 -10.44 -5.61
C LYS A 12 13.22 -9.24 -5.49
N THR A 13 12.70 -8.08 -5.11
CA THR A 13 13.48 -6.84 -4.97
C THR A 13 13.64 -6.39 -3.51
N TRP A 14 13.05 -7.11 -2.56
CA TRP A 14 13.09 -6.81 -1.12
C TRP A 14 14.49 -6.94 -0.52
N TYR A 15 15.28 -7.92 -0.98
CA TYR A 15 16.68 -8.08 -0.59
C TYR A 15 17.59 -8.19 -1.80
N PRO A 16 18.86 -7.76 -1.67
CA PRO A 16 19.84 -7.94 -2.74
C PRO A 16 19.98 -9.42 -3.11
N VAL A 17 20.21 -9.67 -4.39
CA VAL A 17 20.47 -11.01 -4.91
C VAL A 17 21.61 -11.66 -4.12
N GLY A 18 21.36 -12.86 -3.58
CA GLY A 18 22.34 -13.62 -2.79
C GLY A 18 22.28 -13.41 -1.28
N HIS A 19 21.36 -12.59 -0.79
CA HIS A 19 21.08 -12.45 0.65
C HIS A 19 19.83 -13.25 1.05
N GLU A 20 19.84 -13.83 2.25
CA GLU A 20 18.62 -14.39 2.83
C GLU A 20 17.58 -13.30 3.02
N LEU A 21 16.32 -13.62 2.69
CA LEU A 21 15.19 -12.73 2.95
C LEU A 21 15.07 -12.52 4.46
N HIS A 22 15.40 -11.33 4.95
CA HIS A 22 15.18 -10.98 6.35
C HIS A 22 13.82 -10.30 6.51
N LEU A 23 12.95 -10.91 7.30
CA LEU A 23 11.55 -10.51 7.41
C LEU A 23 11.30 -9.65 8.66
N ASP A 24 12.17 -8.66 8.89
CA ASP A 24 11.95 -7.68 9.97
C ASP A 24 10.59 -6.98 9.74
N PRO A 25 9.66 -7.05 10.68
CA PRO A 25 8.41 -6.31 10.57
C PRO A 25 8.59 -4.79 10.69
N ASN A 26 9.66 -4.31 11.33
CA ASN A 26 9.86 -2.88 11.57
C ASN A 26 10.12 -2.12 10.27
N HIS A 27 10.92 -2.69 9.36
CA HIS A 27 11.27 -2.03 8.10
C HIS A 27 10.03 -1.68 7.24
N PRO A 28 9.14 -2.62 6.86
CA PRO A 28 7.99 -2.27 6.04
C PRO A 28 6.98 -1.41 6.80
N VAL A 29 6.84 -1.55 8.13
CA VAL A 29 5.95 -0.70 8.93
C VAL A 29 6.40 0.76 8.91
N LEU A 30 7.70 1.01 9.12
CA LEU A 30 8.26 2.36 9.06
C LEU A 30 8.20 2.93 7.64
N ALA A 31 8.49 2.11 6.62
CA ALA A 31 8.44 2.52 5.23
C ALA A 31 7.01 2.93 4.79
N ILE A 32 5.97 2.16 5.16
CA ILE A 32 4.56 2.54 4.92
C ILE A 32 4.26 3.95 5.47
N SER A 33 4.75 4.26 6.67
CA SER A 33 4.59 5.60 7.25
C SER A 33 5.39 6.66 6.50
N GLY A 34 6.57 6.30 5.98
CA GLY A 34 7.41 7.14 5.13
C GLY A 34 6.66 7.55 3.87
N GLU A 35 6.27 6.59 3.04
CA GLU A 35 5.59 6.85 1.75
C GLU A 35 4.28 7.62 1.94
N SER A 36 3.50 7.29 2.98
CA SER A 36 2.29 8.07 3.32
C SER A 36 2.62 9.53 3.64
N GLY A 37 3.75 9.76 4.32
CA GLY A 37 4.25 11.09 4.65
C GLY A 37 4.77 11.85 3.43
N GLU A 38 5.39 11.16 2.47
CA GLU A 38 5.86 11.74 1.21
C GLU A 38 4.68 12.24 0.37
N ILE A 39 3.63 11.42 0.22
CA ILE A 39 2.36 11.82 -0.42
C ILE A 39 1.83 13.10 0.23
N ALA A 40 1.76 13.14 1.56
CA ALA A 40 1.23 14.28 2.30
C ALA A 40 2.11 15.55 2.13
N ASP A 41 3.44 15.40 2.17
CA ASP A 41 4.37 16.52 2.03
C ASP A 41 4.35 17.09 0.62
N GLN A 42 4.36 16.25 -0.41
CA GLN A 42 4.26 16.68 -1.81
C GLN A 42 2.92 17.35 -2.10
N TRP A 43 1.82 16.76 -1.63
CA TRP A 43 0.49 17.35 -1.78
C TRP A 43 0.41 18.72 -1.11
N LYS A 44 0.89 18.85 0.13
CA LYS A 44 0.96 20.15 0.84
C LYS A 44 1.81 21.16 0.06
N LYS A 45 2.99 20.77 -0.44
CA LYS A 45 3.84 21.68 -1.23
C LYS A 45 3.11 22.15 -2.49
N HIS A 46 2.45 21.24 -3.20
CA HIS A 46 1.67 21.56 -4.39
C HIS A 46 0.55 22.57 -4.12
N GLN A 47 -0.13 22.46 -2.97
CA GLN A 47 -1.22 23.36 -2.59
C GLN A 47 -0.75 24.74 -2.14
N TYR A 48 0.40 24.84 -1.47
CA TYR A 48 0.76 26.04 -0.71
C TYR A 48 2.11 26.68 -1.11
N LYS A 49 2.95 26.01 -1.90
CA LYS A 49 4.22 26.59 -2.38
C LYS A 49 4.08 27.04 -3.83
N PRO A 50 4.19 28.35 -4.12
CA PRO A 50 4.12 28.85 -5.49
C PRO A 50 5.15 28.18 -6.41
N GLY A 51 4.70 27.69 -7.55
CA GLY A 51 5.56 27.06 -8.56
C GLY A 51 5.94 25.61 -8.29
N VAL A 52 5.38 24.94 -7.27
CA VAL A 52 5.55 23.50 -7.05
C VAL A 52 4.38 22.71 -7.62
N GLU A 53 4.66 21.80 -8.53
CA GLU A 53 3.68 20.86 -9.08
C GLU A 53 3.91 19.45 -8.51
N TYR A 54 2.82 18.79 -8.12
CA TYR A 54 2.82 17.38 -7.81
C TYR A 54 1.96 16.67 -8.85
N THR A 55 2.62 16.05 -9.83
CA THR A 55 1.95 15.47 -11.00
C THR A 55 1.22 14.19 -10.64
N ARG A 56 0.31 13.77 -11.51
CA ARG A 56 -0.36 12.48 -11.40
C ARG A 56 0.65 11.33 -11.37
N GLU A 57 1.70 11.41 -12.19
CA GLU A 57 2.73 10.38 -12.28
C GLU A 57 3.52 10.26 -10.98
N GLN A 58 3.89 11.39 -10.38
CA GLN A 58 4.56 11.40 -9.07
C GLN A 58 3.64 10.84 -7.99
N PHE A 59 2.35 11.18 -8.00
CA PHE A 59 1.40 10.63 -7.04
C PHE A 59 1.25 9.12 -7.17
N LEU A 60 1.17 8.62 -8.40
CA LEU A 60 1.05 7.19 -8.67
C LEU A 60 2.33 6.42 -8.28
N ASP A 61 3.49 7.05 -8.37
CA ASP A 61 4.77 6.47 -7.95
C ASP A 61 4.77 6.18 -6.44
N GLU A 62 4.43 7.18 -5.63
CA GLU A 62 4.34 7.04 -4.17
C GLU A 62 3.27 6.04 -3.73
N LEU A 63 2.12 6.00 -4.43
CA LEU A 63 1.11 4.95 -4.21
C LEU A 63 1.63 3.55 -4.55
N GLY A 64 2.49 3.46 -5.57
CA GLY A 64 3.18 2.24 -5.96
C GLY A 64 4.13 1.75 -4.87
N ASP A 65 4.91 2.65 -4.28
CA ASP A 65 5.81 2.34 -3.16
C ASP A 65 5.03 1.93 -1.91
N LEU A 66 3.91 2.59 -1.63
CA LEU A 66 3.01 2.21 -0.55
C LEU A 66 2.44 0.79 -0.77
N LEU A 67 2.03 0.47 -2.00
CA LEU A 67 1.60 -0.88 -2.38
C LEU A 67 2.74 -1.90 -2.24
N PHE A 68 3.96 -1.54 -2.59
CA PHE A 68 5.14 -2.39 -2.44
C PHE A 68 5.35 -2.81 -0.99
N TYR A 69 5.42 -1.85 -0.06
CA TYR A 69 5.63 -2.16 1.36
C TYR A 69 4.42 -2.86 2.01
N LEU A 70 3.19 -2.54 1.59
CA LEU A 70 2.00 -3.29 1.99
C LEU A 70 2.07 -4.75 1.54
N SER A 71 2.57 -5.00 0.33
CA SER A 71 2.74 -6.35 -0.22
C SER A 71 3.71 -7.18 0.63
N ILE A 72 4.86 -6.59 0.97
CA ILE A 72 5.85 -7.21 1.86
C ILE A 72 5.24 -7.47 3.23
N ARG A 73 4.55 -6.49 3.81
CA ARG A 73 4.00 -6.63 5.16
C ARG A 73 2.88 -7.67 5.23
N ALA A 74 2.00 -7.72 4.24
CA ALA A 74 0.96 -8.74 4.14
C ALA A 74 1.59 -10.14 4.05
N TYR A 75 2.64 -10.30 3.23
CA TYR A 75 3.34 -11.56 3.12
C TYR A 75 4.00 -12.01 4.44
N GLN A 76 4.63 -11.08 5.16
CA GLN A 76 5.19 -11.35 6.50
C GLN A 76 4.16 -11.79 7.54
N LEU A 77 2.87 -11.51 7.30
CA LEU A 77 1.75 -11.91 8.14
C LEU A 77 1.08 -13.20 7.64
N ASP A 78 1.69 -13.90 6.67
CA ASP A 78 1.14 -15.08 6.00
C ASP A 78 -0.20 -14.82 5.29
N VAL A 79 -0.41 -13.59 4.78
CA VAL A 79 -1.62 -13.18 4.04
C VAL A 79 -1.26 -12.69 2.63
N THR A 80 -2.00 -13.15 1.61
CA THR A 80 -1.91 -12.63 0.24
C THR A 80 -2.65 -11.30 0.09
N LEU A 81 -2.35 -10.49 -0.94
CA LEU A 81 -3.14 -9.26 -1.16
C LEU A 81 -4.58 -9.56 -1.51
N ASP A 82 -4.86 -10.69 -2.17
CA ASP A 82 -6.23 -11.10 -2.46
C ASP A 82 -7.01 -11.42 -1.17
N GLU A 83 -6.42 -12.20 -0.24
CA GLU A 83 -7.01 -12.44 1.08
C GLU A 83 -7.19 -11.13 1.87
N LEU A 84 -6.17 -10.26 1.89
CA LEU A 84 -6.26 -8.94 2.53
C LEU A 84 -7.41 -8.09 1.92
N SER A 85 -7.57 -8.15 0.61
CA SER A 85 -8.62 -7.46 -0.13
C SER A 85 -10.00 -8.04 0.19
N GLN A 86 -10.14 -9.36 0.30
CA GLN A 86 -11.37 -10.02 0.75
C GLN A 86 -11.74 -9.61 2.18
N MET A 87 -10.77 -9.57 3.10
CA MET A 87 -10.98 -9.09 4.47
C MET A 87 -11.42 -7.63 4.50
N ASN A 88 -10.82 -6.78 3.66
CA ASN A 88 -11.23 -5.38 3.54
C ASN A 88 -12.66 -5.25 3.01
N ARG A 89 -13.02 -5.98 1.94
CA ARG A 89 -14.39 -6.02 1.39
C ARG A 89 -15.42 -6.41 2.45
N ALA A 90 -15.14 -7.43 3.26
CA ALA A 90 -16.03 -7.85 4.34
C ALA A 90 -16.26 -6.74 5.39
N LYS A 91 -15.21 -5.99 5.75
CA LYS A 91 -15.32 -4.84 6.67
C LYS A 91 -16.13 -3.70 6.08
N LEU A 92 -15.95 -3.42 4.78
CA LEU A 92 -16.68 -2.39 4.06
C LEU A 92 -18.17 -2.72 3.94
N ALA A 93 -18.52 -3.98 3.64
CA ALA A 93 -19.91 -4.45 3.62
C ALA A 93 -20.58 -4.36 5.00
N GLY A 94 -19.82 -4.50 6.09
CA GLY A 94 -20.31 -4.35 7.45
C GLY A 94 -20.37 -2.91 7.98
N GLY A 95 -20.05 -1.90 7.16
CA GLY A 95 -20.05 -0.48 7.58
C GLY A 95 -18.97 -0.10 8.60
N VAL A 96 -17.95 -0.94 8.82
CA VAL A 96 -16.96 -0.77 9.91
C VAL A 96 -16.00 0.41 9.67
N HIS A 97 -15.83 0.84 8.41
CA HIS A 97 -14.91 1.91 8.02
C HIS A 97 -15.62 3.17 7.46
N GLY A 98 -16.95 3.29 7.61
CA GLY A 98 -17.71 4.40 7.04
C GLY A 98 -19.16 4.51 7.55
N TRP A 99 -20.02 5.10 6.75
CA TRP A 99 -21.46 5.20 7.03
C TRP A 99 -22.11 3.81 7.01
N PRO A 100 -23.13 3.53 7.85
CA PRO A 100 -23.84 2.26 7.81
C PRO A 100 -24.53 2.12 6.46
N GLU A 101 -24.31 0.99 5.79
CA GLU A 101 -24.81 0.67 4.45
C GLU A 101 -24.16 1.51 3.34
N ALA A 102 -22.92 1.18 2.99
CA ALA A 102 -22.46 1.43 1.63
C ALA A 102 -23.35 0.60 0.70
N ASP A 103 -24.30 1.25 0.04
CA ASP A 103 -25.21 0.66 -0.94
C ASP A 103 -24.40 -0.27 -1.88
N SER A 104 -24.85 -1.52 -2.02
CA SER A 104 -24.23 -2.53 -2.88
C SER A 104 -24.36 -2.21 -4.38
N GLY A 105 -24.78 -0.99 -4.72
CA GLY A 105 -24.84 -0.49 -6.08
C GLY A 105 -23.47 -0.61 -6.75
N GLU A 106 -23.45 -1.23 -7.93
CA GLU A 106 -22.27 -1.22 -8.79
C GLU A 106 -21.81 0.23 -9.01
N TYR A 107 -20.52 0.47 -8.84
CA TYR A 107 -19.90 1.73 -9.29
C TYR A 107 -20.05 1.80 -10.81
N GLY A 108 -20.98 2.63 -11.28
CA GLY A 108 -21.18 2.95 -12.69
C GLY A 108 -20.06 3.78 -13.28
#